data_AF-A0A3A9EGE1-F1
#
_entry.id   AF-A0A3A9EGE1-F1
#
_cell.length_a   1.000
_cell.length_b   1.000
_cell.length_c   1.000
_cell.angle_alpha   90.00
_cell.angle_beta   90.00
_cell.angle_gamma   90.00
#
_symmetry.space_group_name_H-M   'P 1'
#
loop_
_entity.id
_entity.type
_entity.pdbx_description
1 polymer ?
#
loop_
_entity_poly.entity_id
_entity_poly.type
_entity_poly.pdbx_seq_one_letter_code
_entity_poly.pdbx_strand_id
1 'polypeptide(L)'
;MTNAGLEYNVKLSFSYELIIEHAPFITMLISGIILCISTGLVGMIMFAVSICVNRTTAVLMGTSLSVLSVVFANLYLYQQWISFILPFSWMNLLLLYGKVCKNAPSFSAVIIMAAISVFILSGISLKRIYIKDLDWTDEE
;
A
#
# COMPACT_ATOMS: atom_id res chain seq x y z
N MET A 1 28.11 16.09 -4.56
CA MET A 1 27.39 14.81 -4.77
C MET A 1 28.35 13.68 -4.40
N THR A 2 28.22 13.09 -3.21
CA THR A 2 29.10 12.01 -2.74
C THR A 2 28.53 10.66 -3.15
N ASN A 3 29.32 9.89 -3.90
CA ASN A 3 28.94 8.69 -4.64
C ASN A 3 28.83 7.40 -3.78
N ALA A 4 28.36 7.52 -2.54
CA ALA A 4 28.14 6.40 -1.62
C ALA A 4 27.26 5.27 -2.19
N GLY A 5 26.32 5.54 -3.10
CA GLY A 5 25.51 4.50 -3.75
C GLY A 5 26.32 3.51 -4.60
N LEU A 6 27.39 3.97 -5.25
CA LEU A 6 28.33 3.14 -6.00
C LEU A 6 29.36 2.44 -5.09
N GLU A 7 29.74 3.09 -3.99
CA GLU A 7 30.73 2.58 -3.04
C GLU A 7 30.20 1.39 -2.22
N TYR A 8 28.90 1.39 -1.90
CA TYR A 8 28.27 0.35 -1.08
C TYR A 8 27.52 -0.73 -1.88
N ASN A 9 27.60 -0.75 -3.22
CA ASN A 9 26.91 -1.73 -4.08
C ASN A 9 25.41 -1.88 -3.74
N VAL A 10 24.77 -0.79 -3.29
CA VAL A 10 23.38 -0.85 -2.84
C VAL A 10 22.48 -0.83 -4.07
N LYS A 11 21.94 -2.00 -4.44
CA LYS A 11 20.98 -2.17 -5.55
C LYS A 11 19.59 -1.53 -5.29
N LEU A 12 19.41 -0.88 -4.14
CA LEU A 12 18.18 -0.20 -3.76
C LEU A 12 18.36 1.31 -3.94
N SER A 13 17.58 1.90 -4.85
CA SER A 13 17.56 3.35 -5.09
C SER A 13 16.74 4.05 -4.00
N PHE A 14 17.39 4.43 -2.90
CA PHE A 14 16.81 5.36 -1.93
C PHE A 14 17.21 6.79 -2.29
N SER A 15 16.32 7.75 -2.05
CA SER A 15 16.68 9.15 -2.24
C SER A 15 17.76 9.55 -1.24
N TYR A 16 18.84 10.15 -1.75
CA TYR A 16 19.96 10.60 -0.94
C TYR A 16 19.57 11.55 0.17
N GLU A 17 18.55 12.38 -0.07
CA GLU A 17 18.01 13.29 0.94
C GLU A 17 17.49 12.54 2.18
N LEU A 18 16.88 11.36 2.00
CA LEU A 18 16.36 10.56 3.11
C LEU A 18 17.47 9.84 3.88
N ILE A 19 18.58 9.49 3.21
CA ILE A 19 19.76 8.87 3.86
C ILE A 19 20.56 9.91 4.65
N ILE A 20 20.56 11.17 4.22
CA ILE A 20 21.24 12.25 4.93
C ILE A 20 20.42 12.69 6.15
N GLU A 21 19.08 12.72 6.02
CA GLU A 21 18.16 13.17 7.07
C GLU A 21 17.88 12.07 8.12
N HIS A 22 17.96 10.80 7.74
CA HIS A 22 17.78 9.64 8.61
C HIS A 22 18.89 8.62 8.38
N ALA A 23 19.39 8.01 9.47
CA ALA A 23 20.37 6.93 9.36
C ALA A 23 19.85 5.82 8.41
N PRO A 24 20.69 5.29 7.50
CA PRO A 24 20.26 4.41 6.42
C PRO A 24 19.50 3.16 6.90
N PHE A 25 19.85 2.65 8.09
CA PHE A 25 19.15 1.55 8.73
C PHE A 25 17.69 1.88 9.08
N ILE A 26 17.43 3.09 9.59
CA ILE A 26 16.07 3.54 9.95
C ILE A 26 15.21 3.69 8.70
N THR A 27 15.75 4.29 7.64
CA THR A 27 15.05 4.44 6.35
C THR A 27 14.69 3.08 5.75
N MET A 28 15.60 2.12 5.84
CA MET A 28 15.35 0.74 5.41
C MET A 28 14.24 0.08 6.22
N LEU A 29 14.25 0.22 7.55
CA LEU A 29 13.23 -0.34 8.44
C LEU A 29 11.84 0.26 8.14
N ILE A 30 11.75 1.58 8.02
CA ILE A 30 10.49 2.28 7.66
C ILE A 30 9.97 1.78 6.30
N SER A 31 10.85 1.65 5.30
CA SER A 31 10.46 1.15 3.97
C SER A 31 9.92 -0.29 4.03
N GLY A 32 10.53 -1.14 4.86
CA GLY A 32 10.06 -2.52 5.07
C GLY A 32 8.70 -2.59 5.75
N ILE A 33 8.47 -1.75 6.76
CA ILE A 33 7.16 -1.65 7.43
C ILE A 33 6.08 -1.22 6.45
N ILE A 34 6.33 -0.17 5.67
CA ILE A 34 5.35 0.33 4.68
C ILE A 34 5.09 -0.73 3.62
N LEU A 35 6.12 -1.44 3.16
CA LEU A 35 5.95 -2.54 2.23
C LEU A 35 5.01 -3.61 2.81
N CYS A 36 5.26 -4.09 4.03
CA CYS A 36 4.43 -5.07 4.71
C CYS A 36 2.97 -4.60 4.85
N ILE A 37 2.77 -3.34 5.28
CA ILE A 37 1.43 -2.74 5.40
C ILE A 37 0.74 -2.71 4.03
N SER A 38 1.43 -2.22 3.00
CA SER A 38 0.87 -2.07 1.65
C SER A 38 0.49 -3.41 1.05
N THR A 39 1.39 -4.41 1.12
CA THR A 39 1.13 -5.75 0.61
C THR A 39 0.04 -6.47 1.39
N GLY A 40 0.03 -6.35 2.72
CA GLY A 40 -1.00 -6.95 3.57
C GLY A 40 -2.38 -6.39 3.27
N LEU A 41 -2.48 -5.08 3.06
CA LEU A 41 -3.73 -4.40 2.77
C LEU A 41 -4.27 -4.76 1.37
N VAL A 42 -3.40 -4.87 0.37
CA VAL A 42 -3.77 -5.41 -0.95
C VAL A 42 -4.24 -6.86 -0.83
N GLY A 43 -3.57 -7.69 -0.04
CA GLY A 43 -4.00 -9.06 0.24
C GLY A 43 -5.40 -9.12 0.86
N MET A 44 -5.71 -8.26 1.82
CA MET A 44 -7.04 -8.14 2.43
C MET A 44 -8.10 -7.69 1.42
N ILE A 45 -7.77 -6.75 0.52
CA ILE A 45 -8.67 -6.34 -0.57
C ILE A 45 -8.96 -7.52 -1.49
N MET A 46 -7.92 -8.23 -1.94
CA MET A 46 -8.08 -9.42 -2.79
C MET A 46 -8.92 -10.49 -2.11
N PHE A 47 -8.71 -10.74 -0.82
CA PHE A 47 -9.50 -11.68 -0.03
C PHE A 47 -10.98 -11.28 0.05
N ALA A 48 -11.26 -10.03 0.40
CA ALA A 48 -12.63 -9.52 0.47
C ALA A 48 -13.35 -9.62 -0.89
N VAL A 49 -12.68 -9.23 -1.98
CA VAL A 49 -13.23 -9.35 -3.34
C VAL A 49 -13.46 -10.82 -3.71
N SER A 50 -12.54 -11.71 -3.33
CA SER A 50 -12.67 -13.15 -3.62
C SER A 50 -13.88 -13.78 -2.96
N ILE A 51 -14.23 -13.35 -1.75
CA ILE A 51 -15.41 -13.86 -1.02
C ILE A 51 -16.70 -13.28 -1.62
N CYS A 52 -16.68 -12.00 -2.00
CA CYS A 52 -17.87 -11.30 -2.49
C CYS A 52 -18.24 -11.64 -3.94
N VAL A 53 -17.25 -11.86 -4.82
CA VAL A 53 -17.48 -12.06 -6.26
C VAL A 53 -16.92 -13.41 -6.69
N ASN A 54 -15.62 -13.51 -6.98
CA ASN A 54 -14.95 -14.78 -7.26
C ASN A 54 -13.41 -14.60 -7.16
N ARG A 55 -12.67 -15.70 -7.31
CA ARG A 55 -11.20 -15.69 -7.26
C ARG A 55 -10.54 -14.96 -8.44
N THR A 56 -11.12 -15.00 -9.64
CA THR A 56 -10.52 -14.39 -10.84
C THR A 56 -10.59 -12.87 -10.81
N THR A 57 -11.69 -12.28 -10.33
CA THR A 57 -11.85 -10.84 -10.14
C THR A 57 -10.94 -10.31 -9.04
N ALA A 58 -10.68 -11.09 -7.99
CA ALA A 58 -9.69 -10.74 -6.97
C ALA A 58 -8.28 -10.60 -7.56
N VAL A 59 -7.86 -11.52 -8.42
CA VAL A 59 -6.55 -11.48 -9.09
C VAL A 59 -6.48 -10.29 -10.06
N LEU A 60 -7.54 -10.04 -10.85
CA LEU A 60 -7.62 -8.88 -11.73
C LEU A 60 -7.56 -7.56 -10.95
N MET A 61 -8.17 -7.49 -9.77
CA MET A 61 -8.12 -6.30 -8.92
C MET A 61 -6.74 -6.08 -8.30
N GLY A 62 -6.08 -7.14 -7.82
CA GLY A 62 -4.72 -7.03 -7.28
C GLY A 62 -3.70 -6.61 -8.34
N THR A 63 -3.82 -7.16 -9.54
CA THR A 63 -2.97 -6.79 -10.69
C THR A 63 -3.23 -5.37 -11.16
N SER A 64 -4.50 -4.94 -11.24
CA SER A 64 -4.83 -3.56 -11.62
C SER A 64 -4.28 -2.55 -10.60
N LEU A 65 -4.44 -2.78 -9.29
CA LEU A 65 -3.86 -1.93 -8.25
C LEU A 65 -2.33 -1.80 -8.35
N SER A 66 -1.67 -2.90 -8.72
CA SER A 66 -0.21 -2.93 -8.90
C SER A 66 0.22 -2.10 -10.12
N VAL A 67 -0.42 -2.31 -11.28
CA VAL A 67 -0.13 -1.56 -12.52
C VAL A 67 -0.43 -0.07 -12.35
N LEU A 68 -1.54 0.24 -11.69
CA LEU A 68 -2.01 1.60 -11.51
C LEU A 68 -1.00 2.43 -10.69
N SER A 69 -0.30 1.81 -9.72
CA SER A 69 0.77 2.49 -8.98
C SER A 69 1.94 2.96 -9.86
N VAL A 70 2.30 2.18 -10.89
CA VAL A 70 3.33 2.54 -11.88
C VAL A 70 2.86 3.68 -12.78
N VAL A 71 1.60 3.63 -13.23
CA VAL A 71 1.01 4.69 -14.04
C VAL A 71 0.94 6.00 -13.26
N PHE A 72 0.65 5.95 -11.95
CA PHE A 72 0.61 7.15 -11.11
C PHE A 72 1.94 7.79 -10.81
N ALA A 73 3.03 7.01 -10.76
CA ALA A 73 4.37 7.59 -10.70
C ALA A 73 4.63 8.52 -11.91
N ASN A 74 3.85 8.39 -12.99
CA ASN A 74 3.99 9.17 -14.22
C ASN A 74 2.89 10.23 -14.44
N LEU A 75 1.83 10.28 -13.61
CA LEU A 75 0.71 11.23 -13.77
C LEU A 75 0.66 12.26 -12.64
N TYR A 76 1.09 13.50 -12.95
CA TYR A 76 1.23 14.59 -11.97
C TYR A 76 -0.11 15.19 -11.49
N LEU A 77 -1.15 15.13 -12.30
CA LEU A 77 -2.40 15.91 -12.12
C LEU A 77 -3.34 15.36 -11.04
N TYR A 78 -3.34 14.04 -10.81
CA TYR A 78 -4.21 13.38 -9.82
C TYR A 78 -3.44 12.76 -8.65
N GLN A 79 -2.14 13.02 -8.57
CA GLN A 79 -1.23 12.38 -7.61
C GLN A 79 -1.69 12.59 -6.16
N GLN A 80 -2.31 13.72 -5.83
CA GLN A 80 -2.77 14.05 -4.48
C GLN A 80 -3.83 13.07 -3.96
N TRP A 81 -5.00 12.98 -4.61
CA TRP A 81 -6.11 12.12 -4.17
C TRP A 81 -5.74 10.64 -4.13
N ILE A 82 -4.97 10.25 -5.12
CA ILE A 82 -4.61 8.86 -5.37
C ILE A 82 -3.60 8.36 -4.34
N SER A 83 -2.76 9.28 -3.85
CA SER A 83 -1.84 9.00 -2.74
C SER A 83 -2.55 8.63 -1.44
N PHE A 84 -3.81 9.02 -1.24
CA PHE A 84 -4.58 8.63 -0.06
C PHE A 84 -5.27 7.26 -0.21
N ILE A 85 -5.51 6.83 -1.45
CA ILE A 85 -6.34 5.65 -1.73
C ILE A 85 -5.47 4.42 -2.06
N LEU A 86 -4.39 4.59 -2.83
CA LEU A 86 -3.60 3.46 -3.29
C LEU A 86 -2.52 3.04 -2.29
N PRO A 87 -2.53 1.81 -1.78
CA PRO A 87 -1.53 1.37 -0.79
C PRO A 87 -0.11 1.39 -1.35
N PHE A 88 0.05 0.97 -2.61
CA PHE A 88 1.35 0.99 -3.28
C PHE A 88 1.92 2.40 -3.52
N SER A 89 1.08 3.44 -3.50
CA SER A 89 1.58 4.82 -3.61
C SER A 89 2.39 5.24 -2.38
N TRP A 90 2.11 4.64 -1.21
CA TRP A 90 2.81 4.90 0.04
C TRP A 90 4.25 4.38 0.05
N MET A 91 4.60 3.47 -0.86
CA MET A 91 5.99 3.02 -1.00
C MET A 91 6.94 4.15 -1.43
N ASN A 92 6.43 5.24 -1.97
CA ASN A 92 7.23 6.43 -2.25
C ASN A 92 7.45 7.26 -0.98
N LEU A 93 8.55 6.98 -0.27
CA LEU A 93 8.90 7.72 0.95
C LEU A 93 9.01 9.23 0.72
N LEU A 94 9.55 9.68 -0.40
CA LEU A 94 9.64 11.12 -0.68
C LEU A 94 8.28 11.82 -0.73
N LEU A 95 7.24 11.07 -1.11
CA LEU A 95 5.86 11.54 -1.08
C LEU A 95 5.37 11.69 0.36
N LEU A 96 5.61 10.69 1.22
CA LEU A 96 5.24 10.70 2.65
C LEU A 96 5.91 11.83 3.45
N TYR A 97 7.14 12.19 3.08
CA TYR A 97 7.87 13.31 3.67
C TYR A 97 7.52 14.66 3.04
N GLY A 98 6.54 14.72 2.14
CA GLY A 98 6.03 15.98 1.57
C GLY A 98 6.98 16.66 0.56
N LYS A 99 8.04 15.97 0.11
CA LYS A 99 9.04 16.55 -0.80
C LYS A 99 8.61 16.55 -2.27
N VAL A 100 7.64 15.70 -2.65
CA VAL A 100 7.16 15.55 -4.03
C VAL A 100 5.80 16.25 -4.27
N CYS A 101 4.95 16.34 -3.25
CA CYS A 101 3.60 16.88 -3.37
C CYS A 101 3.21 17.70 -2.13
N LYS A 102 2.64 18.89 -2.35
CA LYS A 102 2.28 19.85 -1.29
C LYS A 102 1.18 19.35 -0.34
N ASN A 103 0.31 18.46 -0.82
CA ASN A 103 -0.80 17.85 -0.06
C ASN A 103 -0.70 16.31 -0.05
N ALA A 104 0.48 15.77 0.29
CA ALA A 104 0.67 14.33 0.44
C ALA A 104 0.25 13.85 1.85
N PRO A 105 -0.21 12.59 1.99
CA PRO A 105 -0.46 12.01 3.31
C PRO A 105 0.83 11.94 4.12
N SER A 106 0.77 12.33 5.39
CA SER A 106 1.85 12.08 6.34
C SER A 106 1.95 10.59 6.68
N PHE A 107 3.11 10.16 7.18
CA PHE A 107 3.30 8.80 7.67
C PHE A 107 2.26 8.37 8.73
N SER A 108 1.93 9.27 9.66
CA SER A 108 0.87 9.02 10.64
C SER A 108 -0.51 8.86 10.00
N ALA A 109 -0.84 9.66 8.99
CA ALA A 109 -2.10 9.54 8.26
C ALA A 109 -2.20 8.19 7.54
N VAL A 110 -1.11 7.71 6.93
CA VAL A 110 -1.08 6.39 6.27
C VAL A 110 -1.34 5.27 7.26
N ILE A 111 -0.74 5.29 8.45
CA ILE A 111 -1.00 4.26 9.47
C ILE A 111 -2.47 4.27 9.89
N ILE A 112 -3.05 5.45 10.13
CA ILE A 112 -4.46 5.57 10.53
C ILE A 112 -5.38 5.05 9.42
N MET A 113 -5.13 5.44 8.16
CA MET A 113 -5.91 4.97 7.02
C MET A 113 -5.78 3.46 6.81
N ALA A 114 -4.58 2.91 6.98
CA ALA A 114 -4.34 1.47 6.92
C ALA A 114 -5.10 0.73 8.04
N ALA A 115 -5.11 1.25 9.26
CA ALA A 115 -5.86 0.64 10.37
C ALA A 115 -7.37 0.65 10.11
N ILE A 116 -7.92 1.78 9.65
CA ILE A 116 -9.34 1.93 9.33
C ILE A 116 -9.75 0.96 8.21
N SER A 117 -8.97 0.91 7.13
CA SER A 117 -9.26 0.02 5.99
C SER A 117 -9.18 -1.45 6.36
N VAL A 118 -8.23 -1.87 7.21
CA VAL A 118 -8.18 -3.23 7.75
C VAL A 118 -9.44 -3.56 8.55
N PHE A 119 -9.90 -2.64 9.40
CA PHE A 119 -11.12 -2.84 10.19
C PHE A 119 -12.36 -3.02 9.30
N ILE A 120 -12.51 -2.16 8.28
CA ILE A 120 -13.61 -2.22 7.32
C ILE A 120 -13.56 -3.52 6.51
N LEU A 121 -12.40 -3.87 5.94
CA LEU A 121 -12.22 -5.08 5.13
C LEU A 121 -12.45 -6.36 5.93
N SER A 122 -12.00 -6.40 7.18
CA SER A 122 -12.27 -7.49 8.11
C SER A 122 -13.78 -7.63 8.38
N GLY A 123 -14.45 -6.51 8.70
CA GLY A 123 -15.89 -6.50 8.93
C GLY A 123 -16.71 -6.97 7.72
N ILE A 124 -16.36 -6.53 6.51
CA ILE A 124 -17.01 -6.99 5.27
C ILE A 124 -16.79 -8.49 5.07
N SER A 125 -15.54 -8.95 5.25
CA SER A 125 -15.19 -10.36 5.05
C SER A 125 -15.92 -11.26 6.05
N LEU A 126 -15.93 -10.92 7.34
CA LEU A 126 -16.63 -11.66 8.39
C LEU A 126 -18.13 -11.71 8.14
N LYS A 127 -18.75 -10.56 7.82
CA LYS A 127 -20.18 -10.49 7.50
C LYS A 127 -20.53 -11.40 6.32
N ARG A 128 -19.67 -11.46 5.30
CA ARG A 128 -19.94 -12.25 4.10
C ARG A 128 -19.69 -13.75 4.28
N ILE A 129 -18.71 -14.11 5.11
CA ILE A 129 -18.50 -15.50 5.54
C ILE A 129 -19.72 -15.99 6.32
N TYR A 130 -20.19 -15.22 7.31
CA TYR A 130 -21.36 -15.58 8.11
C TYR A 130 -22.63 -15.82 7.27
N ILE A 131 -22.87 -14.99 6.24
CA ILE A 131 -24.02 -15.17 5.34
C ILE A 131 -23.89 -16.47 4.53
N LYS A 132 -22.67 -16.80 4.07
CA LYS A 132 -22.42 -18.04 3.32
C LYS A 132 -22.57 -19.28 4.20
N ASP A 133 -22.14 -19.21 5.46
CA ASP A 133 -22.30 -20.31 6.42
C ASP A 133 -23.78 -20.55 6.79
N LEU A 134 -24.58 -19.47 6.88
CA LEU A 134 -26.02 -19.57 7.11
C LEU A 134 -26.73 -20.28 5.93
N ASP A 135 -26.43 -19.87 4.69
CA ASP A 135 -26.96 -20.50 3.47
C ASP A 135 -26.64 -22.01 3.44
N TRP A 136 -25.44 -22.40 3.85
CA TRP A 136 -25.02 -23.80 3.91
C TRP A 136 -25.79 -24.63 4.94
N THR A 137 -26.22 -24.02 6.04
CA THR A 137 -26.96 -24.71 7.11
C THR A 137 -28.42 -24.95 6.72
N ASP A 138 -28.98 -24.11 5.83
CA ASP A 138 -30.35 -24.27 5.32
C ASP A 138 -30.43 -25.29 4.15
N GLU A 139 -29.29 -25.73 3.60
CA GLU A 139 -29.20 -26.73 2.53
C GLU A 139 -29.09 -28.20 3.04
N GLU A 140 -28.84 -28.42 4.34
CA GLU A 140 -28.81 -29.74 5.01
C GLU A 140 -30.15 -30.11 5.67
#